data_AF-A0A7R9I756-F1
#
_entry.id   AF-A0A7R9I756-F1
#
_cell.length_a   1.000
_cell.length_b   1.000
_cell.length_c   1.000
_cell.angle_alpha   90.00
_cell.angle_beta   90.00
_cell.angle_gamma   90.00
#
_symmetry.space_group_name_H-M   'P 1'
#
loop_
_entity.id
_entity.type
_entity.pdbx_description
1 polymer ?
#
loop_
_entity_poly.entity_id
_entity_poly.type
_entity_poly.pdbx_seq_one_letter_code
_entity_poly.pdbx_strand_id
1 'polypeptide(L)'
;MAKRTQPHWKAPEQIKRPVLKLYNSLTRQKEDFVPQDGNRVTWYSCGPTVYDSSHMGHARSYISFDILRRVLSDYFGYDVLYVMNITDIDDKIIKRARQNHLYEKYVQENYSLQKNLSDAKEVLDLFMGTVKTTTDLDKKCMIEKLLARMTSAVEKLEAAVKSNDDAKTKEAQK
;
A
#
# COMPACT_ATOMS: atom_id res chain seq x y z
N MET A 1 -49.57 54.47 -24.83
CA MET A 1 -48.43 53.78 -24.18
C MET A 1 -48.98 52.62 -23.37
N ALA A 2 -48.65 51.37 -23.72
CA ALA A 2 -49.14 50.20 -22.99
C ALA A 2 -48.58 50.21 -21.55
N LYS A 3 -49.46 50.07 -20.55
CA LYS A 3 -49.09 49.99 -19.13
C LYS A 3 -48.22 48.75 -18.95
N ARG A 4 -46.94 48.93 -18.60
CA ARG A 4 -46.06 47.84 -18.17
C ARG A 4 -46.69 47.19 -16.93
N THR A 5 -47.22 45.99 -17.08
CA THR A 5 -47.67 45.16 -15.95
C THR A 5 -46.50 44.32 -15.47
N GLN A 6 -46.38 44.19 -14.15
CA GLN A 6 -45.34 43.37 -13.54
C GLN A 6 -45.65 41.89 -13.84
N PRO A 7 -44.67 41.08 -14.26
CA PRO A 7 -44.89 39.66 -14.49
C PRO A 7 -45.33 38.96 -13.19
N HIS A 8 -46.14 37.91 -13.32
CA HIS A 8 -46.63 37.15 -12.17
C HIS A 8 -45.46 36.46 -11.46
N TRP A 9 -45.26 36.78 -10.17
CA TRP A 9 -44.24 36.14 -9.35
C TRP A 9 -44.59 34.65 -9.16
N LYS A 10 -43.61 33.78 -9.38
CA LYS A 10 -43.68 32.36 -9.03
C LYS A 10 -42.59 32.06 -8.00
N ALA A 11 -42.96 31.38 -6.93
CA ALA A 11 -41.98 30.87 -5.98
C ALA A 11 -41.03 29.90 -6.70
N PRO A 12 -39.72 29.92 -6.40
CA PRO A 12 -38.80 28.92 -6.91
C PRO A 12 -39.20 27.53 -6.41
N GLU A 13 -39.19 26.54 -7.30
CA GLU A 13 -39.42 25.15 -6.91
C GLU A 13 -38.32 24.71 -5.93
N GLN A 14 -38.72 24.08 -4.82
CA GLN A 14 -37.76 23.45 -3.92
C GLN A 14 -37.09 22.27 -4.64
N ILE A 15 -35.84 22.46 -5.04
CA ILE A 15 -35.03 21.39 -5.61
C ILE A 15 -34.85 20.32 -4.53
N LYS A 16 -35.38 19.11 -4.78
CA LYS A 16 -35.09 17.94 -3.93
C LYS A 16 -33.58 17.71 -3.94
N ARG A 17 -32.93 17.83 -2.78
CA ARG A 17 -31.52 17.49 -2.64
C ARG A 17 -31.32 15.99 -2.90
N PRO A 18 -30.23 15.58 -3.56
CA PRO A 18 -29.92 14.17 -3.74
C PRO A 18 -29.75 13.49 -2.37
N VAL A 19 -30.27 12.27 -2.24
CA VAL A 19 -30.09 11.43 -1.04
C VAL A 19 -28.80 10.64 -1.20
N LEU A 20 -27.90 10.76 -0.22
CA LEU A 20 -26.70 9.95 -0.19
C LEU A 20 -27.04 8.48 0.08
N LYS A 21 -26.55 7.59 -0.79
CA LYS A 21 -26.61 6.15 -0.58
C LYS A 21 -25.21 5.55 -0.52
N LEU A 22 -24.92 4.75 0.49
CA LEU A 22 -23.64 4.04 0.63
C LEU A 22 -23.85 2.54 0.45
N TYR A 23 -22.84 1.85 -0.09
CA TYR A 23 -22.84 0.40 -0.14
C TYR A 23 -22.47 -0.15 1.24
N ASN A 24 -23.40 -0.86 1.86
CA ASN A 24 -23.19 -1.49 3.16
C ASN A 24 -22.71 -2.93 2.97
N SER A 25 -21.46 -3.21 3.33
CA SER A 25 -20.88 -4.56 3.23
C SER A 25 -21.60 -5.60 4.08
N LEU A 26 -22.29 -5.20 5.16
CA LEU A 26 -23.05 -6.10 6.03
C LEU A 26 -24.30 -6.64 5.32
N THR A 27 -25.04 -5.78 4.61
CA THR A 27 -26.28 -6.14 3.90
C THR A 27 -26.05 -6.42 2.41
N ARG A 28 -24.87 -6.06 1.89
CA ARG A 28 -24.43 -6.15 0.49
C ARG A 28 -25.31 -5.36 -0.48
N GLN A 29 -25.91 -4.27 -0.01
CA GLN A 29 -26.80 -3.42 -0.80
C GLN A 29 -26.47 -1.94 -0.61
N LYS A 30 -27.02 -1.09 -1.49
CA LYS A 30 -26.93 0.37 -1.35
C LYS A 30 -28.07 0.85 -0.46
N GLU A 31 -27.74 1.48 0.64
CA GLU A 31 -28.69 1.95 1.65
C GLU A 31 -28.61 3.46 1.79
N ASP A 32 -29.72 4.09 2.19
CA ASP A 32 -29.76 5.51 2.50
C ASP A 32 -28.84 5.78 3.70
N PHE A 33 -27.94 6.75 3.55
CA PHE A 33 -27.03 7.10 4.63
C PHE A 33 -27.72 8.06 5.60
N VAL A 34 -27.99 7.57 6.82
CA VAL A 34 -28.59 8.34 7.90
C VAL A 34 -27.61 8.36 9.08
N PRO A 35 -27.04 9.53 9.43
CA PRO A 35 -26.16 9.64 10.59
C PRO A 35 -26.89 9.31 11.89
N GLN A 36 -26.15 8.80 12.89
CA GLN A 36 -26.72 8.47 14.19
C GLN A 36 -27.06 9.71 15.03
N ASP A 37 -26.33 10.81 14.85
CA ASP A 37 -26.47 12.05 15.63
C ASP A 37 -26.68 13.26 14.70
N GLY A 38 -27.92 13.42 14.22
CA GLY A 38 -28.31 14.55 13.38
C GLY A 38 -27.42 14.72 12.14
N ASN A 39 -26.66 15.80 12.08
CA ASN A 39 -25.74 16.10 10.97
C ASN A 39 -24.30 15.60 11.19
N ARG A 40 -24.02 15.00 12.35
CA ARG A 40 -22.67 14.58 12.73
C ARG A 40 -22.41 13.14 12.31
N VAL A 41 -21.29 12.94 11.62
CA VAL A 41 -20.81 11.64 11.14
C VAL A 41 -19.53 11.28 11.88
N THR A 42 -19.58 10.24 12.71
CA THR A 42 -18.38 9.63 13.31
C THR A 42 -17.92 8.48 12.43
N TRP A 43 -16.72 8.60 11.85
CA TRP A 43 -16.21 7.65 10.89
C TRP A 43 -14.81 7.17 11.28
N TYR A 44 -14.65 5.84 11.37
CA TYR A 44 -13.37 5.19 11.60
C TYR A 44 -12.90 4.45 10.34
N SER A 45 -11.59 4.49 10.09
CA SER A 45 -10.94 3.59 9.13
C SER A 45 -9.65 3.01 9.70
N CYS A 46 -9.35 1.75 9.37
CA CYS A 46 -8.07 1.14 9.71
C CYS A 46 -6.92 1.85 8.98
N GLY A 47 -5.92 2.31 9.72
CA GLY A 47 -4.68 2.83 9.16
C GLY A 47 -3.60 1.76 8.99
N PRO A 48 -2.35 2.18 8.73
CA PRO A 48 -1.27 1.27 8.37
C PRO A 48 -0.66 0.56 9.58
N THR A 49 -0.16 -0.65 9.34
CA THR A 49 0.91 -1.25 10.16
C THR A 49 2.24 -0.71 9.67
N VAL A 50 2.93 0.07 10.50
CA VAL A 50 4.13 0.85 10.09
C VAL A 50 5.43 0.02 10.12
N TYR A 51 5.43 -1.15 9.47
CA TYR A 51 6.61 -2.02 9.41
C TYR A 51 7.53 -1.73 8.21
N ASP A 52 7.04 -1.05 7.18
CA ASP A 52 7.79 -0.74 5.96
C ASP A 52 7.24 0.54 5.30
N SER A 53 7.90 1.00 4.25
CA SER A 53 7.50 2.15 3.45
C SER A 53 6.13 1.96 2.81
N SER A 54 5.36 3.05 2.68
CA SER A 54 4.06 2.99 2.05
C SER A 54 4.15 2.72 0.55
N HIS A 55 3.32 1.80 0.06
CA HIS A 55 3.21 1.48 -1.36
C HIS A 55 1.92 2.04 -1.99
N MET A 56 1.77 1.93 -3.32
CA MET A 56 0.61 2.47 -4.04
C MET A 56 -0.75 1.96 -3.54
N GLY A 57 -0.81 0.74 -3.00
CA GLY A 57 -2.01 0.22 -2.35
C GLY A 57 -2.50 1.07 -1.17
N HIS A 58 -1.59 1.59 -0.33
CA HIS A 58 -1.95 2.48 0.77
C HIS A 58 -2.45 3.83 0.24
N ALA A 59 -1.72 4.40 -0.73
CA ALA A 59 -2.09 5.67 -1.36
C ALA A 59 -3.50 5.62 -1.96
N ARG A 60 -3.83 4.54 -2.68
CA ARG A 60 -5.17 4.32 -3.24
C ARG A 60 -6.25 4.39 -2.16
N SER A 61 -6.06 3.69 -1.05
CA SER A 61 -7.03 3.66 0.05
C SER A 61 -7.22 5.04 0.68
N TYR A 62 -6.11 5.71 1.04
CA TYR A 62 -6.18 7.01 1.71
C TYR A 62 -6.76 8.10 0.81
N ILE A 63 -6.42 8.11 -0.48
CA ILE A 63 -7.02 9.04 -1.45
C ILE A 63 -8.52 8.76 -1.59
N SER A 64 -8.92 7.49 -1.67
CA SER A 64 -10.33 7.13 -1.77
C SER A 64 -11.13 7.62 -0.55
N PHE A 65 -10.59 7.44 0.66
CA PHE A 65 -11.23 7.92 1.88
C PHE A 65 -11.23 9.46 1.98
N ASP A 66 -10.18 10.15 1.53
CA ASP A 66 -10.18 11.61 1.50
C ASP A 66 -11.23 12.15 0.52
N ILE A 67 -11.36 11.56 -0.67
CA ILE A 67 -12.41 11.93 -1.64
C ILE A 67 -13.79 11.74 -1.02
N LEU A 68 -14.06 10.59 -0.39
CA LEU A 68 -15.34 10.35 0.27
C LEU A 68 -15.60 11.34 1.40
N ARG A 69 -14.59 11.66 2.22
CA ARG A 69 -14.69 12.66 3.29
C ARG A 69 -15.08 14.03 2.72
N ARG A 70 -14.44 14.47 1.63
CA ARG A 70 -14.75 15.73 0.95
C ARG A 70 -16.15 15.73 0.36
N VAL A 71 -16.59 14.64 -0.25
CA VAL A 71 -17.97 14.52 -0.76
C VAL A 71 -18.98 14.63 0.40
N LEU A 72 -18.74 13.95 1.53
CA LEU A 72 -19.61 14.02 2.71
C LEU A 72 -19.68 15.43 3.32
N SER A 73 -18.53 16.07 3.50
CA SER A 73 -18.43 17.38 4.16
C SER A 73 -18.79 18.53 3.22
N ASP A 74 -18.17 18.61 2.04
CA ASP A 74 -18.28 19.78 1.16
C ASP A 74 -19.54 19.77 0.30
N TYR A 75 -19.97 18.60 -0.17
CA TYR A 75 -21.15 18.49 -1.05
C TYR A 75 -22.44 18.24 -0.27
N PHE A 76 -22.43 17.30 0.69
CA PHE A 76 -23.62 16.99 1.50
C PHE A 76 -23.74 17.83 2.77
N GLY A 77 -22.67 18.51 3.21
CA GLY A 77 -22.72 19.41 4.36
C GLY A 77 -22.66 18.72 5.73
N TYR A 78 -22.22 17.46 5.80
CA TYR A 78 -22.09 16.73 7.06
C TYR A 78 -20.92 17.24 7.92
N ASP A 79 -21.11 17.25 9.23
CA ASP A 79 -20.01 17.46 10.20
C ASP A 79 -19.29 16.12 10.43
N VAL A 80 -18.14 15.94 9.78
CA VAL A 80 -17.42 14.66 9.77
C VAL A 80 -16.29 14.65 10.78
N LEU A 81 -16.43 13.83 11.83
CA LEU A 81 -15.31 13.41 12.67
C LEU A 81 -14.72 12.11 12.10
N TYR A 82 -13.59 12.24 11.41
CA TYR A 82 -12.87 11.11 10.82
C TYR A 82 -11.64 10.74 11.66
N VAL A 83 -11.54 9.47 12.04
CA VAL A 83 -10.44 8.92 12.85
C VAL A 83 -9.79 7.75 12.12
N MET A 84 -8.46 7.74 12.08
CA MET A 84 -7.66 6.65 11.55
C MET A 84 -6.58 6.29 12.57
N ASN A 85 -6.45 5.00 12.88
CA ASN A 85 -5.41 4.53 13.80
C ASN A 85 -4.05 4.40 13.10
N ILE A 86 -3.00 4.22 13.89
CA ILE A 86 -1.71 3.71 13.43
C ILE A 86 -1.45 2.43 14.22
N THR A 87 -1.10 1.35 13.54
CA THR A 87 -0.68 0.11 14.20
C THR A 87 0.84 0.16 14.33
N ASP A 88 1.31 0.57 15.50
CA ASP A 88 2.73 0.73 15.87
C ASP A 88 3.32 -0.51 16.56
N ILE A 89 2.49 -1.47 16.97
CA ILE A 89 2.90 -2.77 17.50
C ILE A 89 2.16 -3.88 16.74
N ASP A 90 2.94 -4.74 16.06
CA ASP A 90 2.46 -5.89 15.30
C ASP A 90 3.61 -6.88 15.07
N ASP A 91 3.31 -8.16 14.89
CA ASP A 91 4.29 -9.20 14.55
C ASP A 91 5.14 -8.86 13.33
N LYS A 92 4.56 -8.16 12.33
CA LYS A 92 5.28 -7.72 11.13
C LYS A 92 6.35 -6.69 11.45
N ILE A 93 6.09 -5.79 12.39
CA ILE A 93 7.05 -4.77 12.86
C ILE A 93 8.21 -5.45 13.56
N ILE A 94 7.91 -6.37 14.48
CA ILE A 94 8.93 -7.12 15.24
C ILE A 94 9.82 -7.94 14.29
N LYS A 95 9.20 -8.65 13.34
CA LYS A 95 9.94 -9.45 12.34
C LYS A 95 10.83 -8.57 11.46
N ARG A 96 10.33 -7.44 10.96
CA ARG A 96 11.13 -6.55 10.11
C ARG A 96 12.27 -5.90 10.87
N ALA A 97 12.04 -5.45 12.10
CA ALA A 97 13.09 -4.89 12.95
C ALA A 97 14.23 -5.90 13.18
N ARG A 98 13.89 -7.16 13.46
CA ARG A 98 14.89 -8.23 13.61
C ARG A 98 15.65 -8.51 12.32
N GLN A 99 14.96 -8.55 11.18
CA GLN A 99 15.59 -8.74 9.87
C GLN A 99 16.61 -7.64 9.56
N ASN A 100 16.24 -6.38 9.77
CA ASN A 100 17.13 -5.24 9.55
C ASN A 100 18.34 -5.30 10.47
N HIS A 101 18.14 -5.58 11.76
CA HIS A 101 19.25 -5.73 12.71
C HIS A 101 20.24 -6.83 12.31
N LEU A 102 19.75 -8.00 11.89
CA LEU A 102 20.61 -9.10 11.46
C LEU A 102 21.35 -8.77 10.17
N TYR A 103 20.70 -8.09 9.23
CA TYR A 103 21.33 -7.63 8.00
C TYR A 103 22.42 -6.60 8.26
N GLU A 104 22.15 -5.58 9.08
CA GLU A 104 23.13 -4.57 9.47
C GLU A 104 24.35 -5.20 10.13
N LYS A 105 24.13 -6.17 11.02
CA LYS A 105 25.21 -6.93 11.66
C LYS A 105 26.06 -7.69 10.62
N TYR A 106 25.42 -8.38 9.69
CA TYR A 106 26.12 -9.13 8.63
C TYR A 106 26.98 -8.20 7.76
N VAL A 107 26.47 -7.01 7.41
CA VAL A 107 27.22 -6.00 6.65
C VAL A 107 28.41 -5.46 7.46
N GLN A 108 28.23 -5.19 8.76
CA GLN A 108 29.29 -4.68 9.63
C GLN A 108 30.44 -5.68 9.84
N GLU A 109 30.16 -6.97 9.81
CA GLU A 109 31.16 -8.03 9.94
C GLU A 109 32.13 -8.06 8.73
N ASN A 110 31.83 -7.35 7.63
CA ASN A 110 32.75 -7.14 6.49
C ASN A 110 33.39 -8.43 5.97
N TYR A 111 32.58 -9.47 5.78
CA TYR A 111 33.03 -10.76 5.27
C TYR A 111 33.74 -10.66 3.91
N SER A 112 34.65 -11.61 3.67
CA SER A 112 35.31 -11.76 2.37
C SER A 112 34.30 -11.99 1.25
N LEU A 113 34.65 -11.54 0.05
CA LEU A 113 33.83 -11.72 -1.16
C LEU A 113 33.48 -13.19 -1.42
N GLN A 114 34.41 -14.11 -1.17
CA GLN A 114 34.19 -15.54 -1.33
C GLN A 114 33.12 -16.05 -0.36
N LYS A 115 33.12 -15.54 0.89
CA LYS A 115 32.11 -15.90 1.88
C LYS A 115 30.73 -15.35 1.50
N ASN A 116 30.65 -14.09 1.09
CA ASN A 116 29.40 -13.48 0.60
C ASN A 116 28.82 -14.24 -0.60
N LEU A 117 29.68 -14.65 -1.54
CA LEU A 117 29.28 -15.44 -2.70
C LEU A 117 28.77 -16.84 -2.29
N SER A 118 29.44 -17.48 -1.34
CA SER A 118 29.00 -18.77 -0.78
C SER A 118 27.61 -18.65 -0.15
N ASP A 119 27.41 -17.65 0.71
CA ASP A 119 26.15 -17.44 1.41
C ASP A 119 25.02 -17.10 0.42
N ALA A 120 25.31 -16.30 -0.61
CA ALA A 120 24.35 -15.97 -1.66
C ALA A 120 23.90 -17.20 -2.47
N LYS A 121 24.81 -18.14 -2.75
CA LYS A 121 24.48 -19.42 -3.41
C LYS A 121 23.60 -20.30 -2.53
N GLU A 122 23.90 -20.40 -1.24
CA GLU A 122 23.07 -21.15 -0.29
C GLU A 122 21.64 -20.60 -0.22
N VAL A 123 21.50 -19.27 -0.16
CA VAL A 123 20.19 -18.60 -0.21
C VAL A 123 19.46 -18.89 -1.52
N LEU A 124 20.16 -18.89 -2.65
CA LEU A 124 19.58 -19.18 -3.97
C LEU A 124 19.00 -20.61 -4.01
N ASP A 125 19.72 -21.60 -3.49
CA ASP A 125 19.28 -22.99 -3.43
C ASP A 125 18.02 -23.16 -2.57
N LEU A 126 17.97 -22.51 -1.40
CA LEU A 126 16.78 -22.47 -0.54
C LEU A 126 15.59 -21.82 -1.27
N PHE A 127 15.84 -20.73 -2.00
CA PHE A 127 14.81 -20.03 -2.74
C PHE A 127 14.27 -20.86 -3.92
N MET A 128 15.14 -21.60 -4.62
CA MET A 128 14.73 -22.57 -5.65
C MET A 128 13.83 -23.66 -5.07
N GLY A 129 14.12 -24.15 -3.86
CA GLY A 129 13.24 -25.06 -3.14
C GLY A 129 11.85 -24.47 -2.91
N THR A 130 11.79 -23.21 -2.47
CA THR A 130 10.52 -22.48 -2.26
C THR A 130 9.71 -22.36 -3.55
N VAL A 131 10.35 -22.03 -4.67
CA VAL A 131 9.69 -21.92 -5.99
C VAL A 131 9.05 -23.25 -6.39
N LYS A 132 9.76 -24.37 -6.20
CA LYS A 132 9.25 -25.72 -6.52
C LYS A 132 8.01 -26.09 -5.71
N THR A 133 7.97 -25.70 -4.43
CA THR A 133 6.85 -26.00 -3.52
C THR A 133 5.66 -25.06 -3.66
N THR A 134 5.81 -23.95 -4.38
CA THR A 134 4.72 -22.96 -4.54
C THR A 134 3.69 -23.46 -5.55
N THR A 135 2.44 -23.58 -5.10
CA THR A 135 1.31 -24.11 -5.90
C THR A 135 0.52 -23.02 -6.62
N ASP A 136 0.32 -21.86 -5.98
CA ASP A 136 -0.42 -20.74 -6.53
C ASP A 136 0.28 -20.16 -7.77
N LEU A 137 -0.44 -20.05 -8.88
CA LEU A 137 0.13 -19.71 -10.19
C LEU A 137 0.65 -18.27 -10.25
N ASP A 138 -0.10 -17.30 -9.71
CA ASP A 138 0.29 -15.90 -9.74
C ASP A 138 1.50 -15.65 -8.86
N LYS A 139 1.48 -16.21 -7.65
CA LYS A 139 2.62 -16.17 -6.72
C LYS A 139 3.82 -16.88 -7.31
N LYS A 140 3.65 -18.04 -7.94
CA LYS A 140 4.74 -18.78 -8.59
C LYS A 140 5.38 -17.95 -9.70
N CYS A 141 4.58 -17.36 -10.60
CA CYS A 141 5.09 -16.48 -11.65
C CYS A 141 5.90 -15.29 -11.08
N MET A 142 5.41 -14.67 -10.01
CA MET A 142 6.12 -13.58 -9.32
C MET A 142 7.47 -14.04 -8.76
N ILE A 143 7.48 -15.16 -8.04
CA ILE A 143 8.68 -15.69 -7.37
C ILE A 143 9.70 -16.20 -8.42
N GLU A 144 9.26 -16.80 -9.52
CA GLU A 144 10.13 -17.20 -10.64
C GLU A 144 10.86 -16.01 -11.26
N LYS A 145 10.16 -14.88 -11.45
CA LYS A 145 10.79 -13.63 -11.92
C LYS A 145 11.83 -13.12 -10.92
N LEU A 146 11.58 -13.26 -9.62
CA LEU A 146 12.54 -12.87 -8.58
C LEU A 146 13.75 -13.80 -8.58
N LEU A 147 13.53 -15.12 -8.69
CA LEU A 147 14.59 -16.11 -8.80
C LEU A 147 15.51 -15.79 -9.98
N ALA A 148 14.95 -15.54 -11.17
CA ALA A 148 15.74 -15.19 -12.35
C ALA A 148 16.63 -13.96 -12.13
N ARG A 149 16.12 -12.94 -11.43
CA ARG A 149 16.91 -11.74 -11.08
C ARG A 149 18.02 -12.06 -10.08
N MET A 150 17.73 -12.86 -9.05
CA MET A 150 18.71 -13.28 -8.05
C MET A 150 19.81 -14.13 -8.68
N THR A 151 19.45 -15.12 -9.49
CA THR A 151 20.42 -15.96 -10.22
C THR A 151 21.35 -15.09 -11.08
N SER A 152 20.79 -14.16 -11.85
CA SER A 152 21.60 -13.25 -12.67
C SER A 152 22.55 -12.37 -11.83
N ALA A 153 22.13 -11.92 -10.65
CA ALA A 153 22.97 -11.13 -9.75
C ALA A 153 24.12 -11.97 -9.16
N VAL A 154 23.83 -13.20 -8.72
CA VAL A 154 24.84 -14.12 -8.18
C VAL A 154 25.84 -14.54 -9.25
N GLU A 155 25.40 -14.82 -10.47
CA GLU A 155 26.29 -15.14 -11.60
C GLU A 155 27.23 -13.98 -11.95
N LYS A 156 26.72 -12.74 -11.93
CA LYS A 156 27.55 -11.54 -12.12
C LYS A 156 28.60 -11.40 -11.02
N LEU A 157 28.21 -11.60 -9.76
CA LEU A 157 29.13 -11.56 -8.63
C LEU A 157 30.19 -12.67 -8.74
N GLU A 158 29.79 -13.90 -9.12
CA GLU A 158 30.72 -15.01 -9.32
C GLU A 158 31.74 -14.72 -10.43
N ALA A 159 31.29 -14.17 -11.55
CA ALA A 159 32.17 -13.77 -12.64
C ALA A 159 33.15 -12.68 -12.21
N ALA A 160 32.69 -11.68 -11.46
CA ALA A 160 33.54 -10.61 -10.92
C ALA A 160 34.63 -11.18 -10.01
N VAL A 161 34.25 -12.03 -9.04
CA VAL A 161 35.19 -12.68 -8.09
C VAL A 161 36.22 -13.55 -8.82
N LYS A 162 35.83 -14.28 -9.88
CA LYS A 162 36.77 -15.09 -10.68
C LYS A 162 37.75 -14.25 -11.51
N SER A 163 37.33 -13.06 -11.96
CA SER A 163 38.15 -12.17 -12.78
C SER A 163 39.18 -11.33 -11.99
N ASN A 164 39.07 -11.31 -10.65
CA ASN A 164 39.95 -10.54 -9.74
C ASN A 164 40.10 -9.05 -10.13
N ASP A 165 39.06 -8.48 -10.74
CA ASP A 165 38.99 -7.10 -11.22
C ASP A 165 38.28 -6.23 -10.16
N ASP A 166 39.06 -5.43 -9.42
CA ASP A 166 38.56 -4.62 -8.30
C ASP A 166 37.45 -3.63 -8.70
N ALA A 167 37.42 -3.16 -9.95
CA ALA A 167 36.41 -2.23 -10.43
C ALA A 167 35.06 -2.93 -10.65
N LYS A 168 35.07 -4.10 -11.32
CA LYS A 168 33.87 -4.93 -11.50
C LYS A 168 33.35 -5.50 -10.18
N THR A 169 34.27 -5.75 -9.25
CA THR A 169 33.93 -6.27 -7.92
C THR A 169 33.18 -5.22 -7.09
N LYS A 170 33.62 -3.96 -7.11
CA LYS A 170 32.89 -2.85 -6.45
C LYS A 170 31.55 -2.54 -7.10
N GLU A 171 31.43 -2.71 -8.42
CA GLU A 171 30.16 -2.53 -9.13
C GLU A 171 29.17 -3.66 -8.85
N ALA A 172 29.63 -4.91 -8.76
CA ALA A 172 28.80 -6.08 -8.44
C ALA A 172 28.39 -6.17 -6.95
N GLN A 173 29.04 -5.41 -6.07
CA GLN A 173 28.69 -5.28 -4.65
C GLN A 173 27.56 -4.27 -4.37
N LYS A 174 27.18 -3.44 -5.35
CA LYS A 174 26.05 -2.50 -5.25
C LYS A 174 24.73 -3.17 -5.61
#